data_AF-A0A379GEC7-F1
#
_entry.id   AF-A0A379GEC7-F1
#
_cell.length_a   1.000
_cell.length_b   1.000
_cell.length_c   1.000
_cell.angle_alpha   90.00
_cell.angle_beta   90.00
_cell.angle_gamma   90.00
#
_symmetry.space_group_name_H-M   'P 1'
#
loop_
_entity.id
_entity.type
_entity.pdbx_description
1 polymer ?
#
loop_
_entity_poly.entity_id
_entity_poly.type
_entity_poly.pdbx_seq_one_letter_code
_entity_poly.pdbx_strand_id
1 'polypeptide(L)'
;MNMKIKKILNNSVVISLDEAEKEIIVMGKGIAYAKKVGDEITSEQITKKFILSPKNCPQRVLDLLSNITLDYVEIADNIIQYAKEKMTLDTQDSIYIALIDHIQASIERYKEGTFIRNKILWEIKNFYSEEFDIGLYGLKLINDRFNISMPEDEAGFIALHIASIRTNDNIQQTYKVTHFIQSITNIVQILFKYRVRHRIVKLSSFCDTPSLFLHPIIFTT
;
A
#
# COMPACT_ATOMS: atom_id res chain seq x y z
N MET A 1 18.63 -0.08 26.17
CA MET A 1 18.99 -1.09 25.15
C MET A 1 19.61 -0.32 23.99
N ASN A 2 20.90 -0.49 23.74
CA ASN A 2 21.63 0.37 22.81
C ASN A 2 21.78 -0.34 21.46
N MET A 3 20.95 0.06 20.50
CA MET A 3 21.07 -0.35 19.11
C MET A 3 22.18 0.48 18.45
N LYS A 4 23.12 -0.18 17.76
CA LYS A 4 24.26 0.49 17.11
C LYS A 4 24.14 0.42 15.59
N ILE A 5 24.47 1.52 14.92
CA ILE A 5 24.49 1.60 13.46
C ILE A 5 25.59 0.69 12.92
N LYS A 6 25.19 -0.33 12.15
CA LYS A 6 26.11 -1.20 11.41
C LYS A 6 26.40 -0.66 10.00
N LYS A 7 25.38 -0.11 9.33
CA LYS A 7 25.49 0.50 8.01
C LYS A 7 24.45 1.61 7.84
N ILE A 8 24.82 2.70 7.20
CA ILE A 8 23.89 3.78 6.84
C ILE A 8 23.49 3.59 5.39
N LEU A 9 22.18 3.59 5.11
CA LEU A 9 21.65 3.56 3.74
C LEU A 9 21.34 4.97 3.25
N ASN A 10 20.62 5.75 4.07
CA ASN A 10 20.41 7.18 3.87
C ASN A 10 20.16 7.87 5.23
N ASN A 11 19.82 9.17 5.22
CA ASN A 11 19.57 9.95 6.43
C ASN A 11 18.45 9.41 7.32
N SER A 12 17.52 8.63 6.75
CA SER A 12 16.32 8.12 7.40
C SER A 12 16.30 6.60 7.57
N VAL A 13 17.27 5.86 7.02
CA VAL A 13 17.31 4.40 7.01
C VAL A 13 18.72 3.89 7.34
N VAL A 14 18.80 3.01 8.34
CA VAL A 14 20.05 2.36 8.77
C VAL A 14 19.84 0.86 8.98
N ILE A 15 20.93 0.10 8.83
CA ILE A 15 21.00 -1.28 9.28
C ILE A 15 21.65 -1.27 10.67
N SER A 16 20.96 -1.88 11.63
CA SER A 16 21.40 -2.02 13.02
C SER A 16 21.48 -3.50 13.39
N LEU A 17 22.09 -3.80 14.52
CA LEU A 17 21.95 -5.08 15.21
C LEU A 17 20.90 -4.96 16.31
N ASP A 18 20.06 -5.99 16.45
CA ASP A 18 19.18 -6.18 17.61
C ASP A 18 19.94 -6.85 18.77
N GLU A 19 19.24 -7.14 19.87
CA GLU A 19 19.83 -7.76 21.07
C GLU A 19 20.33 -9.19 20.84
N ALA A 20 19.83 -9.86 19.81
CA ALA A 20 20.23 -11.21 19.42
C ALA A 20 21.31 -11.20 18.32
N GLU A 21 21.97 -10.05 18.10
CA GLU A 21 22.94 -9.80 17.03
C GLU A 21 22.39 -10.06 15.62
N LYS A 22 21.07 -10.04 15.44
CA LYS A 22 20.46 -10.11 14.13
C LYS A 22 20.45 -8.75 13.49
N GLU A 23 20.81 -8.72 12.22
CA GLU A 23 20.72 -7.51 11.41
C GLU A 23 19.25 -7.17 11.19
N ILE A 24 18.90 -5.92 11.52
CA ILE A 24 17.56 -5.35 11.36
C ILE A 24 17.65 -4.01 10.64
N ILE A 25 16.58 -3.66 9.94
CA ILE A 25 16.46 -2.38 9.23
C ILE A 25 15.68 -1.44 10.12
N VAL A 26 16.21 -0.25 10.35
CA VAL A 26 15.63 0.76 11.22
C VAL A 26 15.41 2.02 10.41
N MET A 27 14.18 2.52 10.47
CA MET A 27 13.77 3.74 9.79
C MET A 27 13.31 4.77 10.82
N GLY A 28 13.64 6.02 10.57
CA GLY A 28 13.42 7.07 11.54
C GLY A 28 13.76 8.45 11.04
N LYS A 29 13.08 9.47 11.58
CA LYS A 29 13.32 10.87 11.20
C LYS A 29 14.72 11.31 11.63
N GLY A 30 15.59 11.51 10.64
CA GLY A 30 16.98 11.93 10.86
C GLY A 30 17.79 10.91 11.67
N ILE A 31 17.44 9.62 11.59
CA ILE A 31 18.07 8.58 12.41
C ILE A 31 19.59 8.46 12.17
N ALA A 32 20.05 8.78 10.96
CA ALA A 32 21.47 8.80 10.60
C ALA A 32 22.03 10.23 10.44
N TYR A 33 21.23 11.26 10.73
CA TYR A 33 21.68 12.65 10.57
C TYR A 33 22.82 12.94 11.55
N ALA A 34 23.96 13.38 11.01
CA ALA A 34 25.19 13.63 11.75
C ALA A 34 25.73 12.41 12.54
N LYS A 35 25.34 11.18 12.15
CA LYS A 35 25.85 9.93 12.75
C LYS A 35 26.79 9.18 11.81
N LYS A 36 27.60 8.30 12.39
CA LYS A 36 28.54 7.41 11.70
C LYS A 36 28.28 5.95 12.09
N VAL A 37 28.87 5.03 11.33
CA VAL A 37 28.87 3.61 11.69
C VAL A 37 29.50 3.43 13.06
N GLY A 38 28.81 2.69 13.94
CA GLY A 38 29.18 2.49 15.35
C GLY A 38 28.41 3.37 16.33
N ASP A 39 27.79 4.47 15.88
CA ASP A 39 27.02 5.35 16.76
C ASP A 39 25.72 4.69 17.24
N GLU A 40 25.23 5.14 18.39
CA GLU A 40 24.01 4.61 18.99
C GLU A 40 22.75 5.26 18.41
N ILE A 41 21.70 4.44 18.30
CA ILE A 41 20.37 4.83 17.89
C ILE A 41 19.51 4.97 19.14
N THR A 42 18.99 6.18 19.36
CA THR A 42 17.99 6.44 20.41
C THR A 42 16.62 5.98 19.92
N SER A 43 15.89 5.26 20.78
CA SER A 43 14.57 4.70 20.44
C SER A 43 13.55 5.75 20.00
N GLU A 44 13.67 6.99 20.47
CA GLU A 44 12.79 8.12 20.11
C GLU A 44 12.86 8.50 18.63
N GLN A 45 13.98 8.23 17.96
CA GLN A 45 14.16 8.54 16.54
C GLN A 45 13.56 7.47 15.65
N ILE A 46 13.16 6.33 16.20
CA ILE A 46 12.75 5.15 15.44
C ILE A 46 11.26 5.25 15.11
N THR A 47 10.95 5.44 13.83
CA THR A 47 9.59 5.39 13.30
C THR A 47 9.17 3.93 13.05
N LYS A 48 10.07 3.13 12.46
CA LYS A 48 9.77 1.73 12.12
C LYS A 48 11.01 0.85 12.21
N LYS A 49 10.81 -0.40 12.62
CA LYS A 49 11.80 -1.46 12.57
C LYS A 49 11.28 -2.59 11.69
N PHE A 50 12.11 -3.08 10.78
CA PHE A 50 11.85 -4.29 10.03
C PHE A 50 12.85 -5.36 10.45
N ILE A 51 12.33 -6.54 10.79
CA ILE A 51 13.11 -7.72 11.13
C ILE A 51 13.35 -8.49 9.82
N LEU A 52 14.00 -7.82 8.89
CA LEU A 52 14.49 -8.40 7.65
C LEU A 52 15.99 -8.58 7.79
N SER A 53 16.43 -9.83 7.89
CA SER A 53 17.85 -10.15 7.77
C SER A 53 18.34 -9.69 6.39
N PRO A 54 19.22 -8.67 6.29
CA PRO A 54 19.80 -8.20 5.03
C PRO A 54 20.45 -9.32 4.22
N LYS A 55 21.02 -10.33 4.89
CA LYS A 55 21.57 -11.54 4.26
C LYS A 55 20.54 -12.33 3.42
N ASN A 56 19.27 -12.29 3.83
CA ASN A 56 18.15 -12.94 3.13
C ASN A 56 17.26 -11.92 2.40
N CYS A 57 17.66 -10.64 2.42
CA CYS A 57 16.93 -9.57 1.76
C CYS A 57 17.46 -9.45 0.33
N PRO A 58 16.61 -9.49 -0.70
CA PRO A 58 17.05 -9.28 -2.08
C PRO A 58 17.78 -7.92 -2.20
N GLN A 59 18.91 -7.88 -2.92
CA GLN A 59 19.68 -6.63 -3.12
C GLN A 59 18.80 -5.47 -3.61
N ARG A 60 17.85 -5.78 -4.51
CA ARG A 60 16.85 -4.81 -5.00
C ARG A 60 16.09 -4.11 -3.88
N VAL A 61 15.74 -4.81 -2.81
CA VAL A 61 15.06 -4.20 -1.65
C VAL A 61 15.99 -3.23 -0.94
N LEU A 62 17.26 -3.58 -0.73
CA LEU A 62 18.24 -2.67 -0.13
C LEU A 62 18.45 -1.41 -0.98
N ASP A 63 18.43 -1.55 -2.31
CA ASP A 63 18.55 -0.42 -3.23
C ASP A 63 17.31 0.50 -3.14
N LEU A 64 16.10 -0.06 -3.07
CA LEU A 64 14.86 0.69 -2.84
C LEU A 64 14.94 1.47 -1.52
N LEU A 65 15.32 0.80 -0.43
CA LEU A 65 15.42 1.41 0.89
C LEU A 65 16.45 2.54 0.96
N SER A 66 17.45 2.52 0.09
CA SER A 66 18.45 3.59 0.01
C SER A 66 17.87 4.88 -0.59
N ASN A 67 16.85 4.77 -1.44
CA ASN A 67 16.19 5.91 -2.09
C ASN A 67 14.87 6.34 -1.44
N ILE A 68 14.33 5.54 -0.52
CA ILE A 68 13.07 5.83 0.15
C ILE A 68 13.23 7.02 1.13
N THR A 69 12.34 8.00 0.97
CA THR A 69 12.13 9.08 1.95
C THR A 69 11.15 8.66 3.03
N LEU A 70 11.30 9.20 4.24
CA LEU A 70 10.43 8.88 5.38
C LEU A 70 8.94 9.15 5.10
N ASP A 71 8.61 10.15 4.29
CA ASP A 71 7.22 10.46 3.94
C ASP A 71 6.48 9.26 3.32
N TYR A 72 7.14 8.47 2.46
CA TYR A 72 6.52 7.27 1.85
C TYR A 72 6.32 6.16 2.87
N VAL A 73 7.24 6.02 3.83
CA VAL A 73 7.14 5.05 4.93
C VAL A 73 5.99 5.40 5.84
N GLU A 74 5.86 6.67 6.23
CA GLU A 74 4.76 7.15 7.09
C GLU A 74 3.40 6.98 6.42
N ILE A 75 3.28 7.25 5.12
CA ILE A 75 2.03 7.01 4.38
C ILE A 75 1.69 5.52 4.37
N ALA A 76 2.65 4.65 4.05
CA ALA A 76 2.44 3.20 4.06
C ALA A 76 2.03 2.70 5.46
N ASP A 77 2.66 3.22 6.52
CA ASP A 77 2.32 2.87 7.90
C ASP A 77 0.90 3.25 8.25
N ASN A 78 0.49 4.48 7.92
CA ASN A 78 -0.85 4.96 8.20
C ASN A 78 -1.91 4.18 7.41
N ILE A 79 -1.63 3.81 6.16
CA ILE A 79 -2.52 2.95 5.35
C ILE A 79 -2.68 1.58 6.03
N ILE A 80 -1.58 0.95 6.43
CA ILE A 80 -1.60 -0.38 7.05
C ILE A 80 -2.26 -0.35 8.44
N GLN A 81 -2.01 0.70 9.21
CA GLN A 81 -2.65 0.88 10.52
C GLN A 81 -4.17 1.05 10.36
N TYR A 82 -4.60 1.90 9.42
CA TYR A 82 -6.02 2.04 9.09
C TYR A 82 -6.64 0.73 8.59
N ALA A 83 -5.88 -0.05 7.80
CA ALA A 83 -6.32 -1.37 7.35
C ALA A 83 -6.52 -2.33 8.54
N LYS A 84 -5.58 -2.38 9.50
CA LYS A 84 -5.67 -3.22 10.71
C LYS A 84 -6.84 -2.87 11.62
N GLU A 85 -7.28 -1.61 11.62
CA GLU A 85 -8.46 -1.17 12.35
C GLU A 85 -9.77 -1.65 11.70
N LYS A 86 -9.75 -1.88 10.37
CA LYS A 86 -10.93 -2.28 9.60
C LYS A 86 -11.05 -3.78 9.41
N MET A 87 -9.93 -4.50 9.37
CA MET A 87 -9.90 -5.93 9.09
C MET A 87 -8.73 -6.62 9.79
N THR A 88 -8.88 -7.91 10.05
CA THR A 88 -7.79 -8.74 10.57
C THR A 88 -6.71 -8.88 9.51
N LEU A 89 -5.54 -8.28 9.77
CA LEU A 89 -4.38 -8.32 8.89
C LEU A 89 -3.17 -8.79 9.68
N ASP A 90 -2.59 -9.90 9.24
CA ASP A 90 -1.24 -10.29 9.65
C ASP A 90 -0.24 -9.73 8.62
N THR A 91 0.61 -8.81 9.05
CA THR A 91 1.49 -8.07 8.15
C THR A 91 2.90 -8.62 8.22
N GLN A 92 3.37 -9.20 7.12
CA GLN A 92 4.80 -9.50 6.93
C GLN A 92 5.56 -8.26 6.43
N ASP A 93 6.79 -8.09 6.92
CA ASP A 93 7.68 -6.98 6.58
C ASP A 93 7.93 -6.84 5.07
N SER A 94 7.96 -7.96 4.33
CA SER A 94 8.17 -7.99 2.88
C SER A 94 7.06 -7.29 2.09
N ILE A 95 5.81 -7.47 2.50
CA ILE A 95 4.65 -6.89 1.79
C ILE A 95 4.49 -5.40 2.14
N TYR A 96 4.92 -5.02 3.34
CA TYR A 96 5.02 -3.61 3.73
C TYR A 96 5.98 -2.85 2.79
N ILE A 97 7.15 -3.42 2.51
CA ILE A 97 8.12 -2.83 1.56
C ILE A 97 7.53 -2.73 0.16
N ALA A 98 6.79 -3.74 -0.29
CA ALA A 98 6.13 -3.71 -1.60
C ALA A 98 5.11 -2.57 -1.70
N LEU A 99 4.39 -2.25 -0.61
CA LEU A 99 3.48 -1.10 -0.58
C LEU A 99 4.24 0.24 -0.63
N ILE A 100 5.35 0.37 0.10
CA ILE A 100 6.20 1.57 0.03
C ILE A 100 6.70 1.79 -1.40
N ASP A 101 7.24 0.74 -2.04
CA ASP A 101 7.73 0.78 -3.42
C ASP A 101 6.64 1.22 -4.40
N HIS A 102 5.42 0.67 -4.24
CA HIS A 102 4.27 1.07 -5.03
C HIS A 102 3.92 2.55 -4.85
N ILE A 103 3.81 3.03 -3.60
CA ILE A 103 3.49 4.44 -3.31
C ILE A 103 4.52 5.37 -3.92
N GLN A 104 5.82 5.07 -3.74
CA GLN A 104 6.90 5.87 -4.30
C GLN A 104 6.80 5.92 -5.83
N ALA A 105 6.74 4.76 -6.48
CA ALA A 105 6.67 4.67 -7.93
C ALA A 105 5.41 5.36 -8.50
N SER A 106 4.26 5.22 -7.84
CA SER A 106 3.03 5.87 -8.29
C SER A 106 3.07 7.39 -8.16
N ILE A 107 3.69 7.93 -7.10
CA ILE A 107 3.90 9.38 -6.93
C ILE A 107 4.91 9.92 -7.95
N GLU A 108 6.01 9.22 -8.18
CA GLU A 108 7.01 9.60 -9.18
C GLU A 108 6.40 9.65 -10.59
N ARG A 109 5.67 8.59 -10.98
CA ARG A 109 4.93 8.55 -12.25
C ARG A 109 3.94 9.70 -12.40
N TYR A 110 3.20 10.01 -11.33
CA TYR A 110 2.26 11.13 -11.35
C TYR A 110 2.97 12.46 -11.61
N LYS A 111 4.11 12.70 -10.96
CA LYS A 111 4.92 13.92 -11.18
C LYS A 111 5.48 14.01 -12.60
N GLU A 112 5.75 12.87 -13.23
CA GLU A 112 6.16 12.78 -14.64
C GLU A 112 4.98 12.92 -15.63
N GLY A 113 3.74 13.03 -15.14
CA GLY A 113 2.54 13.13 -15.97
C GLY A 113 2.12 11.79 -16.60
N THR A 114 2.60 10.66 -16.07
CA THR A 114 2.22 9.32 -16.53
C THR A 114 1.16 8.71 -15.63
N PHE A 115 0.11 8.15 -16.25
CA PHE A 115 -1.02 7.56 -15.54
C PHE A 115 -1.24 6.11 -15.99
N ILE A 116 -1.37 5.21 -15.02
CA ILE A 116 -1.67 3.81 -15.31
C ILE A 116 -3.15 3.55 -15.08
N ARG A 117 -3.83 3.08 -16.13
CA ARG A 117 -5.20 2.61 -16.01
C ARG A 117 -5.25 1.21 -15.43
N ASN A 118 -6.11 1.02 -14.43
CA ASN A 118 -6.37 -0.26 -13.82
C ASN A 118 -7.51 -0.97 -14.58
N LYS A 119 -7.13 -1.95 -15.40
CA LYS A 119 -8.05 -2.70 -16.27
C LYS A 119 -9.06 -3.56 -15.50
N ILE A 120 -8.80 -3.83 -14.22
CA ILE A 120 -9.64 -4.65 -13.33
C ILE A 120 -10.25 -3.83 -12.18
N LEU A 121 -10.32 -2.50 -12.35
CA LEU A 121 -10.79 -1.60 -11.29
C LEU A 121 -12.23 -1.90 -10.86
N TRP A 122 -13.09 -2.28 -11.79
CA TRP A 122 -14.47 -2.63 -11.46
C TRP A 122 -14.52 -3.87 -10.58
N GLU A 123 -13.76 -4.91 -10.90
CA GLU A 123 -13.65 -6.12 -10.10
C GLU A 123 -13.10 -5.79 -8.72
N ILE A 124 -12.08 -4.94 -8.64
CA ILE A 124 -11.53 -4.50 -7.35
C ILE A 124 -12.61 -3.83 -6.49
N LYS A 125 -13.36 -2.89 -7.06
CA LYS A 125 -14.45 -2.18 -6.34
C LYS A 125 -15.55 -3.10 -5.83
N ASN A 126 -15.83 -4.22 -6.52
CA ASN A 126 -16.94 -5.10 -6.17
C ASN A 126 -16.53 -6.29 -5.30
N PHE A 127 -15.33 -6.83 -5.49
CA PHE A 127 -14.85 -8.03 -4.79
C PHE A 127 -13.87 -7.73 -3.66
N TYR A 128 -13.23 -6.55 -3.67
CA TYR A 128 -12.29 -6.07 -2.66
C TYR A 128 -12.70 -4.66 -2.18
N SER A 129 -13.98 -4.47 -1.88
CA SER A 129 -14.57 -3.16 -1.55
C SER A 129 -13.94 -2.54 -0.30
N GLU A 130 -13.70 -3.33 0.74
CA GLU A 130 -13.04 -2.87 1.97
C GLU A 130 -11.59 -2.45 1.69
N GLU A 131 -10.84 -3.24 0.91
CA GLU A 131 -9.48 -2.87 0.51
C GLU A 131 -9.46 -1.64 -0.41
N PHE A 132 -10.47 -1.47 -1.25
CA PHE A 132 -10.62 -0.30 -2.11
C PHE A 132 -10.87 0.98 -1.30
N ASP A 133 -11.70 0.91 -0.25
CA ASP A 133 -11.91 2.03 0.66
C ASP A 133 -10.62 2.42 1.41
N ILE A 134 -9.81 1.43 1.79
CA ILE A 134 -8.48 1.70 2.34
C ILE A 134 -7.55 2.32 1.27
N GLY A 135 -7.64 1.87 0.02
CA GLY A 135 -6.92 2.47 -1.11
C GLY A 135 -7.27 3.95 -1.31
N LEU A 136 -8.56 4.30 -1.21
CA LEU A 136 -9.03 5.69 -1.27
C LEU A 136 -8.51 6.52 -0.09
N TYR A 137 -8.48 5.95 1.12
CA TYR A 137 -7.83 6.57 2.27
C TYR A 137 -6.34 6.82 2.01
N GLY A 138 -5.64 5.88 1.39
CA GLY A 138 -4.25 6.05 0.95
C GLY A 138 -4.06 7.23 -0.01
N LEU A 139 -4.94 7.37 -1.01
CA LEU A 139 -4.90 8.52 -1.92
C LEU A 139 -5.13 9.84 -1.20
N LYS A 140 -6.01 9.87 -0.19
CA LYS A 140 -6.21 11.05 0.66
C LYS A 140 -4.92 11.43 1.40
N LEU A 141 -4.25 10.48 2.04
CA LEU A 141 -2.97 10.73 2.73
C LEU A 141 -1.91 11.28 1.78
N ILE A 142 -1.83 10.73 0.57
CA ILE A 142 -0.90 11.19 -0.47
C ILE A 142 -1.24 12.62 -0.90
N ASN A 143 -2.53 12.93 -1.09
CA ASN A 143 -3.00 14.27 -1.42
C ASN A 143 -2.65 15.28 -0.31
N ASP A 144 -2.95 14.94 0.94
CA ASP A 144 -2.67 15.80 2.10
C ASP A 144 -1.16 16.06 2.27
N ARG A 145 -0.31 15.07 1.95
CA ARG A 145 1.16 15.19 2.09
C ARG A 145 1.82 15.94 0.93
N PHE A 146 1.46 15.62 -0.30
CA PHE A 146 2.18 16.07 -1.50
C PHE A 146 1.39 17.06 -2.36
N ASN A 147 0.15 17.37 -1.99
CA ASN A 147 -0.77 18.23 -2.75
C ASN A 147 -0.97 17.75 -4.20
N ILE A 148 -1.10 16.43 -4.39
CA ILE A 148 -1.34 15.80 -5.70
C ILE A 148 -2.66 15.06 -5.73
N SER A 149 -3.37 15.09 -6.87
CA SER A 149 -4.67 14.43 -7.03
C SER A 149 -4.55 13.25 -7.99
N MET A 150 -4.24 12.08 -7.44
CA MET A 150 -4.06 10.84 -8.21
C MET A 150 -5.40 10.21 -8.63
N PRO A 151 -5.44 9.50 -9.76
CA PRO A 151 -6.66 8.82 -10.22
C PRO A 151 -7.04 7.65 -9.31
N GLU A 152 -8.32 7.30 -9.29
CA GLU A 152 -8.85 6.16 -8.51
C GLU A 152 -8.24 4.81 -8.90
N ASP A 153 -7.66 4.70 -10.09
CA ASP A 153 -6.90 3.53 -10.52
C ASP A 153 -5.79 3.16 -9.52
N GLU A 154 -5.14 4.16 -8.91
CA GLU A 154 -4.07 3.98 -7.91
C GLU A 154 -4.63 3.49 -6.57
N ALA A 155 -5.85 3.90 -6.19
CA ALA A 155 -6.56 3.28 -5.06
C ALA A 155 -6.81 1.79 -5.32
N GLY A 156 -7.12 1.43 -6.57
CA GLY A 156 -7.27 0.03 -6.97
C GLY A 156 -5.97 -0.77 -6.83
N PHE A 157 -4.82 -0.20 -7.16
CA PHE A 157 -3.54 -0.88 -6.97
C PHE A 157 -3.17 -1.02 -5.49
N ILE A 158 -3.37 0.02 -4.67
CA ILE A 158 -3.19 -0.07 -3.21
C ILE A 158 -4.10 -1.16 -2.63
N ALA A 159 -5.35 -1.25 -3.07
CA ALA A 159 -6.29 -2.28 -2.63
C ALA A 159 -5.77 -3.69 -2.90
N LEU A 160 -5.17 -3.93 -4.07
CA LEU A 160 -4.57 -5.23 -4.38
C LEU A 160 -3.37 -5.56 -3.49
N HIS A 161 -2.54 -4.56 -3.14
CA HIS A 161 -1.47 -4.75 -2.16
C HIS A 161 -2.04 -5.20 -0.81
N ILE A 162 -3.10 -4.55 -0.33
CA ILE A 162 -3.75 -4.92 0.94
C ILE A 162 -4.38 -6.31 0.85
N ALA A 163 -5.07 -6.62 -0.25
CA ALA A 163 -5.64 -7.94 -0.47
C ALA A 163 -4.55 -9.03 -0.46
N SER A 164 -3.38 -8.78 -1.04
CA SER A 164 -2.25 -9.72 -0.99
C SER A 164 -1.70 -9.93 0.43
N ILE A 165 -1.71 -8.87 1.26
CA ILE A 165 -1.37 -9.00 2.69
C ILE A 165 -2.40 -9.90 3.37
N ARG A 166 -3.70 -9.62 3.15
CA ARG A 166 -4.80 -10.34 3.80
C ARG A 166 -4.79 -11.83 3.49
N THR A 167 -4.49 -12.20 2.26
CA THR A 167 -4.42 -13.61 1.86
C THR A 167 -3.04 -14.24 2.07
N ASN A 168 -2.06 -13.45 2.53
CA ASN A 168 -0.66 -13.85 2.64
C ASN A 168 -0.10 -14.42 1.32
N ASP A 169 -0.53 -13.85 0.20
CA ASP A 169 -0.11 -14.22 -1.15
C ASP A 169 0.85 -13.17 -1.74
N ASN A 170 1.53 -13.57 -2.81
CA ASN A 170 2.20 -12.61 -3.68
C ASN A 170 1.17 -11.79 -4.47
N ILE A 171 1.38 -10.47 -4.57
CA ILE A 171 0.60 -9.54 -5.40
C ILE A 171 0.34 -10.06 -6.83
N GLN A 172 1.28 -10.79 -7.44
CA GLN A 172 1.10 -11.40 -8.76
C GLN A 172 -0.02 -12.44 -8.79
N GLN A 173 -0.17 -13.21 -7.72
CA GLN A 173 -1.25 -14.19 -7.61
C GLN A 173 -2.58 -13.50 -7.37
N THR A 174 -2.64 -12.52 -6.48
CA THR A 174 -3.84 -11.69 -6.26
C THR A 174 -4.31 -11.09 -7.59
N TYR A 175 -3.41 -10.49 -8.37
CA TYR A 175 -3.75 -9.94 -9.68
C TYR A 175 -4.28 -10.99 -10.66
N LYS A 176 -3.68 -12.18 -10.72
CA LYS A 176 -4.15 -13.29 -11.57
C LYS A 176 -5.56 -13.74 -11.18
N VAL A 177 -5.82 -13.87 -9.88
CA VAL A 177 -7.14 -14.23 -9.36
C VAL A 177 -8.16 -13.16 -9.72
N THR A 178 -7.85 -11.87 -9.53
CA THR A 178 -8.76 -10.80 -9.91
C THR A 178 -9.02 -10.75 -11.42
N HIS A 179 -8.00 -11.01 -12.25
CA HIS A 179 -8.17 -11.11 -13.70
C HIS A 179 -8.98 -12.35 -14.11
N PHE A 180 -8.90 -13.45 -13.35
CA PHE A 180 -9.76 -14.61 -13.55
C PHE A 180 -11.23 -14.28 -13.21
N ILE A 181 -11.47 -13.55 -12.12
CA ILE A 181 -12.81 -13.03 -11.77
C ILE A 181 -13.35 -12.14 -12.89
N GLN A 182 -12.53 -11.26 -13.47
CA GLN A 182 -12.91 -10.45 -14.64
C GLN A 182 -13.33 -11.34 -15.81
N SER A 183 -12.54 -12.36 -16.15
CA SER A 183 -12.86 -13.29 -17.25
C SER A 183 -14.20 -13.98 -17.03
N ILE A 184 -14.47 -14.47 -15.82
CA ILE A 184 -15.76 -15.10 -15.48
C ILE A 184 -16.89 -14.08 -15.59
N THR A 185 -16.71 -12.88 -15.05
CA THR A 185 -17.72 -11.82 -15.08
C THR A 185 -18.08 -11.47 -16.53
N ASN A 186 -17.08 -11.38 -17.40
CA ASN A 186 -17.29 -11.11 -18.83
C ASN A 186 -18.07 -12.25 -19.51
N ILE A 187 -17.75 -13.52 -19.23
CA ILE A 187 -18.48 -14.66 -19.77
C ILE A 187 -19.94 -14.63 -19.33
N VAL A 188 -20.20 -14.40 -18.04
CA VAL A 188 -21.56 -14.31 -17.49
C VAL A 188 -22.33 -13.15 -18.15
N GLN A 189 -21.72 -11.99 -18.29
CA GLN A 189 -22.34 -10.84 -18.97
C GLN A 189 -22.74 -11.15 -20.42
N ILE A 190 -21.87 -11.84 -21.17
CA ILE A 190 -22.14 -12.25 -22.55
C ILE A 190 -23.30 -13.24 -22.61
N LEU A 191 -23.27 -14.28 -21.78
CA LEU A 191 -24.26 -15.36 -21.80
C LEU A 191 -25.67 -14.86 -21.45
N PHE A 192 -25.79 -13.98 -20.46
CA PHE A 192 -27.08 -13.49 -20.02
C PHE A 192 -27.52 -12.19 -20.72
N LYS A 193 -26.77 -11.68 -21.71
CA LYS A 193 -27.01 -10.38 -22.39
C LYS A 193 -27.14 -9.17 -21.43
N TYR A 194 -26.63 -9.28 -20.21
CA TYR A 194 -26.62 -8.16 -19.27
C TYR A 194 -25.39 -7.30 -19.53
N ARG A 195 -25.62 -5.99 -19.71
CA ARG A 195 -24.55 -5.01 -19.54
C ARG A 195 -24.44 -4.70 -18.06
N VAL A 196 -23.31 -5.05 -17.45
CA VAL A 196 -22.90 -4.39 -16.21
C VAL A 196 -22.68 -2.92 -16.54
N ARG A 197 -23.57 -2.06 -16.05
CA ARG A 197 -23.44 -0.62 -16.23
C ARG A 197 -22.36 -0.16 -15.24
N HIS A 198 -21.14 0.09 -15.73
CA HIS A 198 -20.09 0.75 -14.94
C HIS A 198 -20.57 2.17 -14.58
N ARG A 199 -21.29 2.30 -13.47
CA ARG A 199 -21.69 3.60 -12.93
C ARG A 199 -20.45 4.20 -12.29
N ILE A 200 -19.80 5.13 -13.01
CA ILE A 200 -18.85 6.07 -12.41
C ILE A 200 -19.70 6.97 -11.51
N VAL A 201 -19.72 6.72 -10.21
CA VAL A 201 -20.30 7.67 -9.25
C VAL A 201 -19.32 8.83 -9.18
N LYS A 202 -19.59 9.89 -9.96
CA LYS A 202 -18.97 11.20 -9.71
C LYS A 202 -19.41 11.65 -8.33
N LEU A 203 -18.47 11.76 -7.40
CA LEU A 203 -18.67 12.48 -6.15
C LEU A 203 -18.81 13.97 -6.49
N SER A 204 -20.03 14.42 -6.75
CA SER A 204 -20.39 15.82 -6.69
C SER A 204 -21.73 15.93 -5.99
N SER A 205 -21.80 16.85 -5.03
CA SER A 205 -22.94 17.24 -4.18
C SER A 205 -23.38 16.25 -3.10
N PHE A 206 -22.72 16.41 -1.95
CA PHE A 206 -23.31 16.25 -0.63
C PHE A 206 -24.44 17.29 -0.48
N CYS A 207 -25.71 16.87 -0.41
CA CYS A 207 -26.75 17.44 0.46
C CYS A 207 -28.10 16.75 0.22
N ASP A 208 -28.73 16.40 1.34
CA ASP A 208 -30.16 16.22 1.57
C ASP A 208 -30.85 14.97 1.01
N THR A 209 -30.82 13.88 1.78
CA THR A 209 -32.01 13.28 2.43
C THR A 209 -31.66 11.95 3.15
N PRO A 210 -32.21 11.69 4.36
CA PRO A 210 -32.03 10.44 5.07
C PRO A 210 -33.24 9.52 4.85
N SER A 211 -33.15 8.56 3.92
CA SER A 211 -33.89 7.29 3.99
C SER A 211 -33.48 6.36 2.85
N LEU A 212 -33.51 5.04 3.13
CA LEU A 212 -33.13 3.90 2.29
C LEU A 212 -31.64 3.54 2.21
N PHE A 213 -31.13 3.05 3.34
CA PHE A 213 -30.13 1.98 3.33
C PHE A 213 -30.82 0.62 3.06
N LEU A 214 -30.08 -0.26 2.37
CA LEU A 214 -30.39 -1.64 1.94
C LEU A 214 -31.14 -1.77 0.61
N HIS A 215 -30.38 -1.96 -0.47
CA HIS A 215 -30.83 -2.80 -1.57
C HIS A 215 -29.92 -4.04 -1.70
N PRO A 216 -30.50 -5.26 -1.64
CA PRO A 216 -29.83 -6.46 -2.11
C PRO A 216 -29.55 -6.32 -3.61
N ILE A 217 -28.62 -7.11 -4.13
CA ILE A 217 -28.44 -7.34 -5.56
C ILE A 217 -29.78 -7.89 -6.10
N ILE A 218 -30.62 -7.03 -6.69
CA ILE A 218 -31.83 -7.47 -7.38
C ILE A 218 -31.43 -7.83 -8.81
N PHE A 219 -31.39 -9.13 -9.09
CA PHE A 219 -31.42 -9.66 -10.45
C PHE A 219 -32.80 -9.37 -11.04
N THR A 220 -32.90 -8.47 -12.01
CA THR A 220 -34.12 -8.30 -12.80
C THR A 220 -33.95 -8.99 -14.14
N THR A 221 -34.79 -10.00 -14.41
CA THR A 221 -34.93 -10.76 -15.67
C THR A 221 -35.04 -9.90 -16.92
#